data_AF-A0A924U1H7-F1
#
_entry.id   AF-A0A924U1H7-F1
#
_cell.length_a   1.000
_cell.length_b   1.000
_cell.length_c   1.000
_cell.angle_alpha   90.00
_cell.angle_beta   90.00
_cell.angle_gamma   90.00
#
_symmetry.space_group_name_H-M   'P 1'
#
loop_
_entity.id
_entity.type
_entity.pdbx_description
1 polymer ?
#
loop_
_entity_poly.entity_id
_entity_poly.type
_entity_poly.pdbx_seq_one_letter_code
_entity_poly.pdbx_strand_id
1 'polypeptide(L)' 'MHKRLTRSLARWAAFIFAAVTATAAWSAPPLVVGSKRFTESYILGEIVRQTYDAQGIPAEHRQGLGNTGILEQALA' A
#
# COMPACT_ATOMS: atom_id res chain seq x y z
N MET A 1 -18.29 -38.41 -25.80
CA MET A 1 -18.43 -36.93 -25.83
C MET A 1 -18.39 -36.26 -24.46
N HIS A 2 -19.05 -36.78 -23.41
CA HIS A 2 -19.11 -36.17 -22.07
C HIS A 2 -17.75 -35.84 -21.39
N LYS A 3 -16.73 -36.70 -21.52
CA LYS A 3 -15.40 -36.49 -20.91
C LYS A 3 -14.60 -35.31 -21.50
N ARG A 4 -14.91 -34.89 -22.73
CA ARG A 4 -14.30 -33.70 -23.35
C ARG A 4 -14.96 -32.42 -22.83
N LEU A 5 -16.28 -32.46 -22.64
CA LEU A 5 -17.09 -31.34 -22.13
C LEU A 5 -16.73 -31.00 -20.67
N THR A 6 -16.50 -32.01 -19.83
CA THR A 6 -16.11 -31.81 -18.43
C THR A 6 -14.69 -31.26 -18.29
N ARG A 7 -13.75 -31.66 -19.17
CA ARG A 7 -12.38 -31.13 -19.19
C ARG A 7 -12.33 -29.67 -19.65
N SER A 8 -13.17 -29.27 -20.60
CA SER A 8 -13.30 -27.85 -20.97
C SER A 8 -13.88 -27.03 -19.82
N LEU A 9 -14.93 -27.52 -19.15
CA LEU A 9 -15.55 -26.80 -18.03
C LEU A 9 -14.58 -26.58 -16.87
N ALA A 10 -13.78 -27.61 -16.52
CA ALA A 10 -12.77 -27.52 -15.47
C ALA A 10 -11.67 -26.50 -15.80
N ARG A 11 -11.26 -26.37 -17.07
CA ARG A 11 -10.26 -25.38 -17.50
C ARG A 11 -10.81 -23.96 -17.42
N TRP A 12 -12.07 -23.76 -17.79
CA TRP A 12 -12.74 -22.47 -17.64
C TRP A 12 -12.89 -22.09 -16.16
N ALA A 13 -13.28 -23.03 -15.29
CA ALA A 13 -13.36 -22.79 -13.85
C ALA A 13 -12.00 -22.43 -13.25
N ALA A 14 -10.93 -23.14 -13.65
CA ALA A 14 -9.57 -22.83 -13.22
C ALA A 14 -9.09 -21.45 -13.72
N PHE A 15 -9.44 -21.08 -14.96
CA PHE A 15 -9.10 -19.78 -15.53
C PHE A 15 -9.82 -18.62 -14.82
N ILE A 16 -11.12 -18.79 -14.53
CA ILE A 16 -11.89 -17.81 -13.76
C ILE A 16 -11.34 -17.67 -12.34
N PHE A 17 -11.03 -18.79 -11.68
CA PHE A 17 -10.44 -18.77 -10.34
C PHE A 17 -9.09 -18.02 -10.32
N ALA A 18 -8.21 -18.30 -11.28
CA ALA A 18 -6.94 -17.60 -11.42
C ALA A 18 -7.13 -16.10 -11.68
N ALA A 19 -8.07 -15.73 -12.56
CA ALA A 19 -8.37 -14.33 -12.85
C ALA A 19 -8.93 -13.57 -11.63
N VAL A 20 -9.77 -14.20 -10.81
CA VAL A 20 -10.31 -13.62 -9.58
C VAL A 20 -9.22 -13.44 -8.51
N THR A 21 -8.26 -14.36 -8.41
CA THR A 21 -7.15 -14.21 -7.46
C THR A 21 -6.12 -13.15 -7.87
N ALA A 22 -6.00 -12.88 -9.17
CA ALA A 22 -5.01 -11.91 -9.68
C ALA A 22 -5.37 -10.45 -9.37
N THR A 23 -6.65 -10.12 -9.17
CA THR A 23 -7.09 -8.75 -8.84
C THR A 23 -6.86 -8.37 -7.39
N ALA A 24 -6.64 -9.34 -6.49
CA ALA A 24 -6.44 -9.10 -5.06
C ALA A 24 -5.05 -8.51 -4.72
N ALA A 25 -4.11 -8.48 -5.66
CA ALA A 25 -2.72 -8.11 -5.41
C ALA A 25 -2.39 -6.62 -5.65
N TRP A 26 -3.36 -5.79 -6.02
CA TRP A 26 -3.12 -4.37 -6.28
C TRP A 26 -3.42 -3.52 -5.04
N SER A 27 -2.51 -3.54 -4.06
CA SER A 27 -2.57 -2.61 -2.93
C SER A 27 -1.91 -1.28 -3.32
N ALA A 28 -2.56 -0.16 -2.99
CA ALA A 28 -1.91 1.15 -3.08
C ALA A 28 -0.66 1.19 -2.19
N PRO A 29 0.39 1.94 -2.58
CA PRO A 29 1.53 2.15 -1.70
C PRO A 29 1.08 2.82 -0.39
N PRO A 30 1.79 2.57 0.73
CA PRO A 30 1.46 3.21 1.99
C PRO A 30 1.62 4.73 1.91
N LEU A 31 0.81 5.45 2.68
CA LEU A 31 0.95 6.89 2.85
C LEU A 31 2.29 7.19 3.52
N VAL A 32 3.06 8.14 2.97
CA VAL A 32 4.37 8.49 3.52
C VAL A 32 4.26 9.79 4.30
N VAL A 33 4.59 9.75 5.59
CA VAL A 33 4.71 10.92 6.46
C VAL A 33 6.17 11.33 6.55
N GLY A 34 6.53 12.49 6.02
CA GLY A 34 7.89 13.05 6.13
C GLY A 34 8.06 13.91 7.38
N SER A 35 9.28 13.98 7.93
CA SER A 35 9.60 14.90 9.03
C SER A 35 10.95 15.61 8.84
N LYS A 36 11.02 16.83 9.39
CA LYS A 36 12.27 17.60 9.50
C LYS A 36 13.22 16.96 10.51
N ARG A 37 14.48 17.37 10.51
CA ARG A 37 15.52 16.94 11.47
C ARG A 37 15.44 17.61 12.85
N PHE A 38 14.23 17.97 13.29
CA PHE A 38 13.97 18.50 14.63
C PHE A 38 13.26 17.45 15.46
N THR A 39 13.64 17.29 16.73
CA THR A 39 13.06 16.28 17.64
C THR A 39 11.53 16.36 17.69
N GLU A 40 10.98 17.57 17.74
CA GLU A 40 9.53 17.80 17.72
C GLU A 40 8.87 17.22 16.45
N SER A 41 9.50 17.40 15.29
CA SER A 41 8.98 16.89 14.02
C SER A 41 8.99 15.35 13.94
N TYR A 42 9.88 14.67 14.67
CA TYR A 42 9.83 13.21 14.76
C TYR A 42 8.61 12.74 15.54
N ILE A 43 8.33 13.37 16.69
CA ILE A 43 7.16 13.05 17.51
C ILE A 43 5.88 13.33 16.72
N LEU A 44 5.78 14.51 16.10
CA LEU A 44 4.61 14.88 15.30
C LEU A 44 4.39 13.95 14.11
N GLY A 45 5.46 13.56 13.39
CA GLY A 45 5.33 12.64 12.27
C GLY A 45 4.86 11.24 12.69
N GLU A 46 5.31 10.76 13.85
CA GLU A 46 4.87 9.48 14.39
C GLU A 46 3.41 9.53 14.88
N ILE A 47 2.97 10.63 15.48
CA ILE A 47 1.55 10.86 15.83
C ILE A 47 0.67 10.77 14.57
N VAL A 48 1.08 11.39 13.46
CA VAL A 48 0.35 11.34 12.19
C VAL A 48 0.31 9.90 11.65
N ARG A 49 1.45 9.20 11.62
CA ARG A 49 1.51 7.79 11.18
C ARG A 49 0.56 6.91 12.00
N GLN A 50 0.59 7.01 13.33
CA GLN A 50 -0.28 6.25 14.23
C GLN A 50 -1.76 6.61 14.05
N THR A 51 -2.08 7.86 13.74
CA THR A 51 -3.45 8.29 13.47
C THR A 51 -4.03 7.59 12.23
N TYR A 52 -3.24 7.44 11.16
CA TYR A 52 -3.66 6.68 9.98
C TYR A 52 -3.73 5.18 10.23
N ASP A 53 -2.75 4.65 10.95
CA ASP A 53 -2.70 3.23 11.33
C ASP A 53 -3.95 2.82 12.12
N ALA A 54 -4.40 3.67 13.07
CA ALA A 54 -5.63 3.47 13.83
C ALA A 54 -6.91 3.47 12.96
N GLN A 55 -6.85 4.02 11.75
CA GLN A 55 -7.94 4.00 10.77
C GLN A 55 -7.81 2.86 9.75
N GLY A 56 -6.82 1.98 9.91
CA GLY A 56 -6.52 0.90 8.97
C GLY A 56 -5.91 1.39 7.65
N ILE A 57 -5.39 2.62 7.62
CA ILE A 57 -4.71 3.19 6.45
C ILE A 57 -3.20 2.95 6.62
N PRO A 58 -2.56 2.14 5.76
CA PRO A 58 -1.12 1.88 5.85
C PRO A 58 -0.33 3.18 5.70
N ALA A 59 0.50 3.50 6.69
CA ALA A 59 1.36 4.69 6.67
C ALA A 59 2.78 4.38 7.18
N GLU A 60 3.78 5.00 6.54
CA GLU A 60 5.20 4.92 6.86
C GLU A 60 5.70 6.30 7.32
N HIS A 61 6.49 6.37 8.39
CA HIS A 61 7.14 7.61 8.83
C HIS A 61 8.60 7.66 8.34
N ARG A 62 8.90 8.56 7.40
CA ARG A 62 10.26 8.84 6.94
C ARG A 62 10.88 9.97 7.74
N GLN A 63 11.78 9.58 8.61
CA GLN A 63 12.38 10.49 9.59
C GLN A 63 13.54 11.30 9.00
N GLY A 64 13.60 12.58 9.37
CA GLY A 64 14.84 13.36 9.28
C GLY A 64 15.30 13.66 7.87
N LEU A 65 14.36 13.90 6.95
CA LEU A 65 14.66 14.14 5.53
C LEU A 65 15.53 15.39 5.32
N GLY A 66 15.40 16.39 6.19
CA GLY A 66 16.21 17.61 6.14
C GLY A 66 15.55 18.76 6.87
N ASN A 67 15.92 19.99 6.47
CA ASN A 67 15.23 21.21 6.89
C ASN A 67 14.05 21.51 5.94
N THR A 68 13.39 22.65 6.11
CA THR A 68 12.18 23.03 5.36
C THR A 68 12.31 22.83 3.85
N GLY A 69 13.34 23.38 3.19
CA GLY A 69 13.44 23.28 1.73
C GLY A 69 13.52 21.85 1.18
N ILE A 70 14.19 20.94 1.90
CA ILE A 70 14.28 19.52 1.49
C ILE A 70 12.95 18.82 1.69
N LEU A 71 12.25 19.10 2.79
CA LEU A 71 10.94 18.49 3.06
C LEU A 71 9.87 19.00 2.10
N GLU A 72 9.90 20.29 1.75
CA GLU A 72 9.03 20.88 0.72
C GLU A 72 9.28 20.25 -0.66
N GLN A 73 10.54 20.05 -1.05
CA GLN A 73 10.87 19.36 -2.30
C GLN A 73 10.39 17.90 -2.31
N ALA A 74 10.30 17.23 -1.17
CA ALA A 74 9.81 15.86 -1.06
C ALA A 74 8.28 15.75 -1.22
N LEU A 75 7.55 16.87 -1.19
CA LEU A 75 6.10 16.94 -1.41
C LEU A 75 5.72 17.20 -2.87
N ALA A 76 6.66 17.73 -3.67
CA ALA A 76 6.46 18.05 -5.09
C ALA A 76 6.58 16.79 -5.97
#